data_AF-A0AB39YGE1-F1
#
_entry.id   AF-A0AB39YGE1-F1
#
_cell.length_a   1.000
_cell.length_b   1.000
_cell.length_c   1.000
_cell.angle_alpha   90.00
_cell.angle_beta   90.00
_cell.angle_gamma   90.00
#
_symmetry.space_group_name_H-M   'P 1'
#
loop_
_entity.id
_entity.type
_entity.pdbx_description
1 polymer ?
#
loop_
_entity_poly.entity_id
_entity_poly.type
_entity_poly.pdbx_seq_one_letter_code
_entity_poly.pdbx_strand_id
1 'polypeptide(L)'
;MPGRHRQPRTAAKQFLAWLAPKPGQRPCRWLIVLDDLADPGDLIVHPDDPAHRYSLWPPASPHGRVLLTTRRRDAARFSEGRRRIEVGLFTPDESLAYLTASLDAQGRTEPADQLTALAHDLGHLPLALAQATAYLIDSGESAAAYRHLLADRATTLDHLTPDTLPDEQATALAAAWSLSIDRADTLRPAGLARPMLHLAALLDANGIPQDVLTGQSARTHLAAHRTTTGPTPQQTPVSPADAVRTLRALDRLSLIDHQPGTPHQAVRVHQLIQRTTRDTLTPHQYDQAARTAADALGAAWPAVERDTDLAQALRANTDALTRYAEDALYQPDAHPVLYRLGRSLGESGQVTTAIDHFQHLTDTTGSRLGEDHPGALTARNNLAILRGEAGDAAGAAQALTDLLADQTRVLGNDHPHTLATRGNLATWRGEAGDAAGAAQDLADLAADQTRVLGNDHPHTLTTRSQLATWRGQAGDAAGAAQDLTDVLADRVRVLGEEHPETLTARGNLAIMLGEAGDAAGAAQALADLLADRERVLGKNHPHTLTTRNNLATMRGRAGDAAGAAQALASLLESTVRVLGPEHLHVQIIRQNLDHWRKEAERTPGTSGNDHS
;
A
#
# COMPACT_ATOMS: atom_id res chain seq x y z
N MET A 1 -3.15 11.75 23.44
CA MET A 1 -2.25 12.85 23.02
C MET A 1 -1.27 12.29 21.99
N PRO A 2 -1.38 12.65 20.70
CA PRO A 2 -0.89 11.87 19.55
C PRO A 2 0.65 11.95 19.47
N GLY A 3 1.45 10.88 19.35
CA GLY A 3 1.39 9.78 18.39
C GLY A 3 2.23 10.19 17.17
N ARG A 4 3.53 9.84 17.08
CA ARG A 4 4.26 10.02 15.79
C ARG A 4 3.80 8.95 14.82
N HIS A 5 2.67 9.24 14.20
CA HIS A 5 2.60 9.27 12.76
C HIS A 5 3.86 9.94 12.23
N ARG A 6 4.65 9.26 11.39
CA ARG A 6 5.22 10.04 10.29
C ARG A 6 4.10 10.19 9.28
N GLN A 7 3.19 11.15 9.55
CA GLN A 7 2.38 11.71 8.47
C GLN A 7 3.36 11.99 7.32
N PRO A 8 3.07 11.59 6.07
CA PRO A 8 3.96 11.82 4.93
C PRO A 8 4.47 13.27 4.89
N ARG A 9 3.63 14.22 5.32
CA ARG A 9 3.97 15.64 5.53
C ARG A 9 5.06 15.86 6.58
N THR A 10 5.00 15.21 7.73
CA THR A 10 6.02 15.29 8.79
C THR A 10 7.33 14.62 8.35
N ALA A 11 7.26 13.50 7.63
CA ALA A 11 8.44 12.86 7.03
C ALA A 11 9.10 13.77 5.98
N ALA A 12 8.31 14.36 5.08
CA ALA A 12 8.78 15.33 4.11
C ALA A 12 9.42 16.55 4.80
N LYS A 13 8.79 17.10 5.85
CA LYS A 13 9.40 18.18 6.65
C LYS A 13 10.74 17.79 7.28
N GLN A 14 10.84 16.58 7.83
CA GLN A 14 12.10 16.08 8.41
C GLN A 14 13.17 15.87 7.35
N PHE A 15 12.80 15.38 6.17
CA PHE A 15 13.70 15.25 5.03
C PHE A 15 14.19 16.62 4.56
N LEU A 16 13.30 17.60 4.41
CA LEU A 16 13.66 18.98 4.06
C LEU A 16 14.58 19.62 5.11
N ALA A 17 14.32 19.39 6.39
CA ALA A 17 15.19 19.84 7.48
C ALA A 17 16.55 19.13 7.46
N TRP A 18 16.63 17.88 7.01
CA TRP A 18 17.88 17.17 6.84
C TRP A 18 18.73 17.74 5.69
N LEU A 19 18.10 18.22 4.62
CA LEU A 19 18.78 18.85 3.47
C LEU A 19 19.37 20.23 3.81
N ALA A 20 18.85 20.90 4.85
CA ALA A 20 19.30 22.20 5.28
C ALA A 20 20.72 22.12 5.91
N PRO A 21 21.59 23.12 5.70
CA PRO A 21 22.92 23.15 6.31
C PRO A 21 22.82 23.13 7.84
N LYS A 22 23.50 22.18 8.49
CA LYS A 22 23.56 22.11 9.96
C LYS A 22 24.78 22.89 10.49
N PRO A 23 24.62 23.76 11.51
CA PRO A 23 25.74 24.48 12.10
C PRO A 23 26.82 23.51 12.61
N GLY A 24 28.08 23.73 12.24
CA GLY A 24 29.21 22.92 12.70
C GLY A 24 29.37 21.54 12.07
N GLN A 25 28.54 21.16 11.08
CA GLN A 25 28.69 19.91 10.32
C GLN A 25 29.22 20.16 8.91
N ARG A 26 29.95 19.19 8.35
CA ARG A 26 30.37 19.24 6.95
C ARG A 26 29.12 19.29 6.05
N PRO A 27 29.02 20.25 5.11
CA PRO A 27 27.88 20.33 4.22
C PRO A 27 27.79 19.10 3.32
N CYS A 28 26.62 18.45 3.31
CA CYS A 28 26.35 17.32 2.42
C CYS A 28 25.94 17.83 1.04
N ARG A 29 26.56 17.31 -0.02
CA ARG A 29 26.10 17.55 -1.40
C ARG A 29 24.93 16.63 -1.69
N TRP A 30 23.89 17.16 -2.34
CA TRP A 30 22.70 16.38 -2.67
C TRP A 30 22.09 16.81 -4.00
N LEU A 31 21.46 15.84 -4.69
CA LEU A 31 20.62 16.04 -5.86
C LEU A 31 19.28 15.37 -5.58
N ILE A 32 18.20 16.11 -5.76
CA ILE A 32 16.84 15.57 -5.70
C ILE A 32 16.26 15.63 -7.10
N VAL A 33 15.72 14.50 -7.54
CA VAL A 33 14.97 14.41 -8.80
C VAL A 33 13.52 14.18 -8.44
N LEU A 34 12.66 15.13 -8.80
CA LEU A 34 11.21 15.00 -8.72
C LEU A 34 10.72 14.68 -10.13
N ASP A 35 10.53 13.39 -10.40
CA ASP A 35 10.14 12.92 -11.72
C ASP A 35 8.62 12.93 -11.88
N ASP A 36 8.16 13.38 -13.05
CA ASP A 36 6.76 13.46 -13.48
C ASP A 36 5.81 14.16 -12.48
N LEU A 37 6.19 15.34 -12.01
CA LEU A 37 5.33 16.12 -11.13
C LEU A 37 4.12 16.67 -11.91
N ALA A 38 2.92 16.17 -11.60
CA ALA A 38 1.68 16.54 -12.26
C ALA A 38 1.34 18.03 -12.08
N ASP A 39 1.34 18.51 -10.83
CA ASP A 39 1.21 19.93 -10.50
C ASP A 39 2.32 20.37 -9.52
N PRO A 40 3.22 21.29 -9.91
CA PRO A 40 4.15 21.96 -8.99
C PRO A 40 3.48 22.64 -7.78
N GLY A 41 2.20 23.01 -7.90
CA GLY A 41 1.37 23.50 -6.82
C GLY A 41 1.16 22.50 -5.68
N ASP A 42 1.23 21.19 -5.96
CA ASP A 42 1.08 20.13 -4.94
C ASP A 42 2.18 20.16 -3.88
N LEU A 43 3.31 20.80 -4.19
CA LEU A 43 4.39 21.04 -3.25
C LEU A 43 4.11 22.24 -2.33
N ILE A 44 2.99 22.93 -2.48
CA ILE A 44 2.51 23.99 -1.59
C ILE A 44 1.32 23.43 -0.81
N VAL A 45 1.52 23.16 0.47
CA VAL A 45 0.46 22.63 1.33
C VAL A 45 -0.35 23.79 1.91
N HIS A 46 -1.68 23.66 1.89
CA HIS A 46 -2.63 24.72 2.25
C HIS A 46 -2.38 26.03 1.46
N PRO A 47 -2.48 26.00 0.12
CA PRO A 47 -2.18 27.17 -0.71
C PRO A 47 -3.09 28.37 -0.39
N ASP A 48 -4.33 28.10 0.04
CA ASP A 48 -5.37 29.10 0.30
C ASP A 48 -5.51 29.51 1.78
N ASP A 49 -4.78 28.88 2.71
CA ASP A 49 -4.78 29.25 4.15
C ASP A 49 -3.43 29.85 4.54
N PRO A 50 -3.30 31.19 4.63
CA PRO A 50 -2.05 31.86 4.97
C PRO A 50 -1.48 31.47 6.34
N ALA A 51 -2.32 31.05 7.29
CA ALA A 51 -1.88 30.70 8.64
C ALA A 51 -1.19 29.33 8.70
N HIS A 52 -1.52 28.43 7.76
CA HIS A 52 -0.98 27.06 7.72
C HIS A 52 -0.28 26.71 6.41
N ARG A 53 -0.02 27.70 5.55
CA ARG A 53 0.70 27.52 4.30
C ARG A 53 2.17 27.17 4.55
N TYR A 54 2.63 26.07 3.97
CA TYR A 54 4.07 25.75 3.94
C TYR A 54 4.48 25.02 2.67
N SER A 55 5.76 25.18 2.34
CA SER A 55 6.38 24.66 1.13
C SER A 55 7.07 23.33 1.39
N LEU A 56 6.79 22.34 0.56
CA LEU A 56 7.51 21.06 0.47
C LEU A 56 8.65 21.11 -0.55
N TRP A 57 8.93 22.28 -1.13
CA TRP A 57 10.09 22.45 -2.01
C TRP A 57 11.41 22.26 -1.23
N PRO A 58 12.38 21.50 -1.77
CA PRO A 58 13.71 21.42 -1.19
C PRO A 58 14.34 22.81 -1.00
N PRO A 59 15.05 23.04 0.11
CA PRO A 59 15.61 24.36 0.42
C PRO A 59 16.67 24.76 -0.62
N ALA A 60 16.73 26.04 -0.96
CA ALA A 60 17.83 26.57 -1.77
C ALA A 60 19.15 26.40 -1.00
N SER A 61 20.09 25.67 -1.59
CA SER A 61 21.40 25.37 -0.98
C SER A 61 22.50 25.46 -2.02
N PRO A 62 23.66 26.07 -1.72
CA PRO A 62 24.81 26.06 -2.62
C PRO A 62 25.37 24.64 -2.83
N HIS A 63 25.05 23.70 -1.93
CA HIS A 63 25.48 22.30 -2.00
C HIS A 63 24.40 21.36 -2.54
N GLY A 64 23.21 21.89 -2.81
CA GLY A 64 22.04 21.15 -3.27
C GLY A 64 21.62 21.50 -4.69
N ARG A 65 21.03 20.53 -5.39
CA ARG A 65 20.34 20.73 -6.66
C ARG A 65 19.00 20.00 -6.65
N VAL A 66 18.00 20.60 -7.27
CA VAL A 66 16.70 19.98 -7.53
C VAL A 66 16.49 19.96 -9.02
N LEU A 67 16.27 18.78 -9.59
CA LEU A 67 15.78 18.59 -10.94
C LEU A 67 14.31 18.17 -10.85
N LEU A 68 13.48 18.75 -11.69
CA LEU A 68 12.06 18.45 -11.77
C LEU A 68 11.69 18.24 -13.23
N THR A 69 10.95 17.17 -13.51
CA THR A 69 10.33 16.93 -14.81
C THR A 69 8.82 17.09 -14.65
N THR A 70 8.18 17.78 -15.60
CA THR A 70 6.73 18.01 -15.61
C THR A 70 6.24 18.30 -17.02
N ARG A 71 4.99 17.94 -17.30
CA ARG A 71 4.31 18.24 -18.57
C ARG A 71 3.70 19.63 -18.59
N ARG A 72 3.56 20.29 -17.44
CA ARG A 72 2.94 21.62 -17.34
C ARG A 72 3.88 22.70 -17.83
N ARG A 73 3.52 23.31 -18.97
CA ARG A 73 4.27 24.45 -19.55
C ARG A 73 4.17 25.72 -18.68
N ASP A 74 3.12 25.83 -17.87
CA ASP A 74 2.87 26.93 -16.94
C ASP A 74 3.50 26.71 -15.55
N ALA A 75 4.19 25.59 -15.34
CA ALA A 75 4.94 25.28 -14.11
C ALA A 75 5.90 26.39 -13.67
N ALA A 76 6.41 27.20 -14.62
CA ALA A 76 7.29 28.33 -14.36
C ALA A 76 6.67 29.42 -13.47
N ARG A 77 5.33 29.51 -13.41
CA ARG A 77 4.61 30.44 -12.52
C ARG A 77 4.81 30.14 -11.04
N PHE A 78 5.23 28.91 -10.72
CA PHE A 78 5.43 28.42 -9.35
C PHE A 78 6.91 28.46 -8.90
N SER A 79 7.79 29.09 -9.69
CA SER A 79 9.24 29.00 -9.47
C SER A 79 9.96 30.34 -9.53
N GLU A 80 9.91 31.12 -8.45
CA GLU A 80 10.90 32.19 -8.26
C GLU A 80 12.30 31.57 -8.12
N GLY A 81 13.25 32.06 -8.93
CA GLY A 81 14.68 31.67 -8.83
C GLY A 81 15.08 30.34 -9.45
N ARG A 82 14.31 29.76 -10.39
CA ARG A 82 14.63 28.45 -11.01
C ARG A 82 14.77 28.54 -12.52
N ARG A 83 15.67 27.72 -13.08
CA ARG A 83 15.94 27.66 -14.53
C ARG A 83 15.01 26.63 -15.18
N ARG A 84 14.17 27.07 -16.12
CA ARG A 84 13.45 26.17 -17.02
C ARG A 84 14.40 25.64 -18.07
N ILE A 85 14.39 24.32 -18.28
CA ILE A 85 15.04 23.67 -19.41
C ILE A 85 13.92 23.03 -20.21
N GLU A 86 13.70 23.53 -21.42
CA GLU A 86 12.75 22.94 -22.36
C GLU A 86 13.44 21.77 -23.05
N VAL A 87 12.90 20.57 -22.85
CA VAL A 87 13.38 19.36 -23.50
C VAL A 87 12.63 19.25 -24.83
N GLY A 88 13.34 19.52 -25.92
CA GLY A 88 12.81 19.47 -27.28
C GLY A 88 13.02 18.13 -27.96
N LEU A 89 12.73 18.10 -29.26
CA LEU A 89 13.06 17.01 -30.16
C LEU A 89 14.57 16.95 -30.40
N PHE A 90 15.07 15.82 -30.90
CA PHE A 90 16.44 15.79 -31.41
C PHE A 90 16.57 16.68 -32.64
N THR A 91 17.74 17.29 -32.79
CA THR A 91 18.15 17.88 -34.07
C THR A 91 18.37 16.77 -35.11
N PRO A 92 18.40 17.10 -36.43
CA PRO A 92 18.72 16.13 -37.46
C PRO A 92 20.06 15.41 -37.21
N ASP A 93 21.09 16.15 -36.78
CA ASP A 93 22.41 15.61 -36.48
C ASP A 93 22.38 14.68 -35.25
N GLU A 94 21.68 15.07 -34.18
CA GLU A 94 21.49 14.21 -32.99
C GLU A 94 20.72 12.94 -33.33
N SER A 95 19.70 13.04 -34.20
CA SER A 95 18.90 11.88 -34.63
C SER A 95 19.73 10.91 -35.45
N LEU A 96 20.49 11.41 -36.42
CA LEU A 96 21.37 10.58 -37.25
C LEU A 96 22.48 9.94 -36.41
N ALA A 97 23.11 10.70 -35.52
CA ALA A 97 24.13 10.20 -34.61
C ALA A 97 23.57 9.11 -33.68
N TYR A 98 22.38 9.32 -33.12
CA TYR A 98 21.71 8.34 -32.28
C TYR A 98 21.41 7.03 -33.03
N LEU A 99 20.78 7.10 -34.20
CA LEU A 99 20.44 5.92 -35.02
C LEU A 99 21.70 5.15 -35.43
N THR A 100 22.73 5.86 -35.91
CA THR A 100 23.99 5.26 -36.35
C THR A 100 24.68 4.56 -35.18
N ALA A 101 24.89 5.26 -34.06
CA ALA A 101 25.56 4.69 -32.90
C ALA A 101 24.82 3.48 -32.31
N SER A 102 23.48 3.52 -32.29
CA SER A 102 22.68 2.45 -31.72
C SER A 102 22.67 1.19 -32.60
N LEU A 103 22.67 1.34 -33.93
CA LEU A 103 22.79 0.22 -34.87
C LEU A 103 24.21 -0.35 -34.90
N ASP A 104 25.24 0.51 -34.91
CA ASP A 104 26.65 0.13 -34.88
C ASP A 104 26.99 -0.69 -33.63
N ALA A 105 26.40 -0.34 -32.47
CA ALA A 105 26.56 -1.09 -31.22
C ALA A 105 26.09 -2.56 -31.33
N GLN A 106 25.26 -2.88 -32.31
CA GLN A 106 24.80 -4.24 -32.63
C GLN A 106 25.45 -4.82 -33.90
N GLY A 107 26.52 -4.17 -34.40
CA GLY A 107 27.25 -4.59 -35.60
C GLY A 107 26.46 -4.38 -36.90
N ARG A 108 25.51 -3.44 -36.92
CA ARG A 108 24.67 -3.16 -38.08
C ARG A 108 24.95 -1.76 -38.63
N THR A 109 25.12 -1.67 -39.94
CA THR A 109 25.37 -0.41 -40.65
C THR A 109 24.28 -0.17 -41.69
N GLU A 110 23.70 1.03 -41.69
CA GLU A 110 22.70 1.47 -42.68
C GLU A 110 23.20 2.74 -43.38
N PRO A 111 22.79 3.01 -44.64
CA PRO A 111 23.15 4.23 -45.33
C PRO A 111 22.65 5.49 -44.59
N ALA A 112 23.51 6.51 -44.46
CA ALA A 112 23.20 7.72 -43.70
C ALA A 112 22.00 8.51 -44.28
N ASP A 113 21.78 8.46 -45.59
CA ASP A 113 20.62 9.05 -46.25
C ASP A 113 19.31 8.37 -45.82
N GLN A 114 19.31 7.04 -45.67
CA GLN A 114 18.14 6.28 -45.20
C GLN A 114 17.85 6.55 -43.73
N LEU A 115 18.87 6.65 -42.89
CA LEU A 115 18.72 6.99 -41.46
C LEU A 115 18.23 8.43 -41.27
N THR A 116 18.71 9.37 -42.08
CA THR A 116 18.24 10.76 -42.06
C THR A 116 16.76 10.85 -42.43
N ALA A 117 16.36 10.13 -43.49
CA ALA A 117 14.97 10.10 -43.92
C ALA A 117 14.05 9.39 -42.91
N LEU A 118 14.51 8.29 -42.28
CA LEU A 118 13.79 7.64 -41.19
C LEU A 118 13.60 8.58 -40.00
N ALA A 119 14.64 9.32 -39.62
CA ALA A 119 14.55 10.29 -38.52
C ALA A 119 13.52 11.39 -38.80
N HIS A 120 13.47 11.87 -40.05
CA HIS A 120 12.47 12.82 -40.51
C HIS A 120 11.06 12.24 -40.42
N ASP A 121 10.83 11.02 -40.94
CA ASP A 121 9.52 10.36 -40.90
C ASP A 121 9.02 10.14 -39.45
N LEU A 122 9.92 9.95 -38.50
CA LEU A 122 9.61 9.81 -37.06
C LEU A 122 9.52 11.15 -36.32
N GLY A 123 9.62 12.28 -37.04
CA GLY A 123 9.52 13.62 -36.47
C GLY A 123 10.62 13.95 -35.46
N HIS A 124 11.79 13.30 -35.55
CA HIS A 124 12.91 13.46 -34.62
C HIS A 124 12.57 13.24 -33.13
N LEU A 125 11.51 12.47 -32.85
CA LEU A 125 11.11 12.12 -31.49
C LEU A 125 12.05 11.05 -30.91
N PRO A 126 12.78 11.32 -29.81
CA PRO A 126 13.74 10.36 -29.26
C PRO A 126 13.13 8.98 -28.94
N LEU A 127 11.89 8.95 -28.43
CA LEU A 127 11.17 7.71 -28.14
C LEU A 127 10.84 6.93 -29.42
N ALA A 128 10.39 7.62 -30.48
CA ALA A 128 10.07 7.00 -31.77
C ALA A 128 11.33 6.43 -32.44
N LEU A 129 12.43 7.18 -32.36
CA LEU A 129 13.75 6.75 -32.84
C LEU A 129 14.22 5.50 -32.09
N ALA A 130 14.09 5.47 -30.76
CA ALA A 130 14.47 4.31 -29.94
C ALA A 130 13.67 3.05 -30.30
N GLN A 131 12.38 3.20 -30.60
CA GLN A 131 11.51 2.09 -30.98
C GLN A 131 11.78 1.59 -32.40
N ALA A 132 11.94 2.49 -33.36
CA ALA A 132 12.34 2.13 -34.71
C ALA A 132 13.69 1.42 -34.72
N THR A 133 14.65 1.90 -33.92
CA THR A 133 15.96 1.26 -33.75
C THR A 133 15.83 -0.14 -33.17
N ALA A 134 15.06 -0.29 -32.09
CA ALA A 134 14.81 -1.58 -31.46
C ALA A 134 14.12 -2.56 -32.43
N TYR A 135 13.12 -2.10 -33.19
CA TYR A 135 12.46 -2.87 -34.23
C TYR A 135 13.44 -3.33 -35.30
N LEU A 136 14.25 -2.41 -35.83
CA LEU A 136 15.25 -2.72 -36.85
C LEU A 136 16.17 -3.81 -36.30
N ILE A 137 16.78 -3.62 -35.12
CA ILE A 137 17.71 -4.58 -34.50
C ILE A 137 17.06 -5.96 -34.32
N ASP A 138 15.81 -6.01 -33.87
CA ASP A 138 15.10 -7.28 -33.64
C ASP A 138 14.66 -7.99 -34.94
N SER A 139 14.16 -7.24 -35.92
CA SER A 139 13.67 -7.77 -37.19
C SER A 139 14.78 -8.13 -38.18
N GLY A 140 15.91 -7.41 -38.12
CA GLY A 140 16.97 -7.47 -39.12
C GLY A 140 16.64 -6.77 -40.43
N GLU A 141 15.50 -6.05 -40.52
CA GLU A 141 15.10 -5.31 -41.71
C GLU A 141 15.96 -4.07 -41.95
N SER A 142 16.05 -3.62 -43.20
CA SER A 142 16.75 -2.38 -43.56
C SER A 142 15.93 -1.14 -43.17
N ALA A 143 16.61 0.00 -43.01
CA ALA A 143 15.93 1.26 -42.71
C ALA A 143 14.89 1.61 -43.80
N ALA A 144 15.21 1.35 -45.07
CA ALA A 144 14.29 1.59 -46.19
C ALA A 144 13.02 0.73 -46.12
N ALA A 145 13.15 -0.57 -45.78
CA ALA A 145 12.01 -1.46 -45.65
C ALA A 145 11.09 -1.04 -44.49
N TYR A 146 11.68 -0.70 -43.34
CA TYR A 146 10.91 -0.20 -42.19
C TYR A 146 10.16 1.10 -42.50
N ARG A 147 10.77 2.04 -43.24
CA ARG A 147 10.09 3.27 -43.67
C ARG A 147 8.87 3.00 -44.53
N HIS A 148 8.93 2.01 -45.43
CA HIS A 148 7.76 1.60 -46.21
C HIS A 148 6.64 1.05 -45.31
N LEU A 149 6.98 0.17 -44.37
CA LEU A 149 6.01 -0.35 -43.38
C LEU A 149 5.40 0.78 -42.53
N LEU A 150 6.22 1.75 -42.13
CA LEU A 150 5.80 2.90 -41.33
C LEU A 150 4.80 3.77 -42.11
N ALA A 151 5.09 4.08 -43.38
CA ALA A 151 4.22 4.86 -44.25
C ALA A 151 2.87 4.17 -44.51
N ASP A 152 2.91 2.87 -44.83
CA ASP A 152 1.70 2.06 -45.05
C ASP A 152 0.83 2.01 -43.79
N ARG A 153 1.47 1.87 -42.61
CA ARG A 153 0.77 1.86 -41.32
C ARG A 153 0.18 3.22 -40.98
N ALA A 154 0.92 4.30 -41.19
CA ALA A 154 0.45 5.66 -40.95
C ALA A 154 -0.80 5.96 -41.78
N THR A 155 -0.81 5.60 -43.07
CA THR A 155 -1.97 5.76 -43.95
C THR A 155 -3.17 4.94 -43.48
N THR A 156 -2.92 3.71 -43.01
CA THR A 156 -3.99 2.86 -42.46
C THR A 156 -4.62 3.46 -41.21
N LEU A 157 -3.82 4.06 -40.32
CA LEU A 157 -4.30 4.70 -39.09
C LEU A 157 -5.07 5.99 -39.38
N ASP A 158 -4.59 6.84 -40.30
CA ASP A 158 -5.29 8.07 -40.70
C ASP A 158 -6.70 7.79 -41.26
N HIS A 159 -6.89 6.67 -41.96
CA HIS A 159 -8.20 6.26 -42.46
C HIS A 159 -9.18 5.76 -41.38
N LEU A 160 -8.69 5.40 -40.19
CA LEU A 160 -9.50 4.87 -39.08
C LEU A 160 -9.90 5.95 -38.06
N THR A 161 -9.27 7.13 -38.08
CA THR A 161 -9.56 8.24 -37.15
C THR A 161 -9.64 9.58 -37.89
N PRO A 162 -10.81 9.96 -38.46
CA PRO A 162 -10.96 11.23 -39.18
C PRO A 162 -10.97 12.47 -38.28
N ASP A 163 -11.27 12.31 -36.99
CA ASP A 163 -11.49 13.42 -36.07
C ASP A 163 -10.71 13.19 -34.76
N THR A 164 -9.43 13.60 -34.72
CA THR A 164 -8.83 14.39 -33.63
C THR A 164 -7.29 14.49 -33.76
N LEU A 165 -6.80 15.72 -33.57
CA LEU A 165 -5.41 16.22 -33.48
C LEU A 165 -4.65 16.38 -34.82
N PRO A 166 -4.35 17.63 -35.25
CA PRO A 166 -3.29 17.87 -36.21
C PRO A 166 -1.95 17.80 -35.49
N ASP A 167 -1.12 16.82 -35.84
CA ASP A 167 0.34 16.87 -35.82
C ASP A 167 0.83 15.60 -36.53
N GLU A 168 1.49 15.72 -37.68
CA GLU A 168 2.04 14.59 -38.46
C GLU A 168 2.93 13.66 -37.60
N GLN A 169 3.53 14.20 -36.53
CA GLN A 169 4.34 13.47 -35.56
C GLN A 169 3.55 12.47 -34.71
N ALA A 170 2.26 12.72 -34.43
CA ALA A 170 1.42 11.82 -33.66
C ALA A 170 1.09 10.55 -34.45
N THR A 171 0.81 10.68 -35.74
CA THR A 171 0.56 9.55 -36.65
C THR A 171 1.81 8.69 -36.81
N ALA A 172 2.98 9.31 -37.02
CA ALA A 172 4.25 8.59 -37.15
C ALA A 172 4.61 7.77 -35.88
N LEU A 173 4.39 8.36 -34.71
CA LEU A 173 4.63 7.69 -33.43
C LEU A 173 3.66 6.52 -33.19
N ALA A 174 2.37 6.74 -33.47
CA ALA A 174 1.35 5.70 -33.37
C ALA A 174 1.64 4.53 -34.34
N ALA A 175 2.10 4.83 -35.56
CA ALA A 175 2.51 3.82 -36.53
C ALA A 175 3.72 3.01 -36.05
N ALA A 176 4.76 3.67 -35.54
CA ALA A 176 5.96 3.01 -35.00
C ALA A 176 5.63 2.08 -33.80
N TRP A 177 4.74 2.51 -32.90
CA TRP A 177 4.24 1.66 -31.82
C TRP A 177 3.45 0.46 -32.33
N SER A 178 2.52 0.70 -33.26
CA SER A 178 1.69 -0.34 -33.81
C SER A 178 2.54 -1.45 -34.46
N LEU A 179 3.58 -1.08 -35.20
CA LEU A 179 4.55 -2.02 -35.77
C LEU A 179 5.36 -2.77 -34.70
N SER A 180 5.82 -2.06 -33.67
CA SER A 180 6.58 -2.67 -32.57
C SER A 180 5.72 -3.65 -31.77
N ILE A 181 4.45 -3.34 -31.53
CA ILE A 181 3.50 -4.21 -30.85
C ILE A 181 3.20 -5.46 -31.70
N ASP A 182 2.99 -5.30 -33.01
CA ASP A 182 2.84 -6.43 -33.94
C ASP A 182 4.05 -7.35 -33.89
N ARG A 183 5.25 -6.76 -33.92
CA ARG A 183 6.49 -7.54 -33.83
C ARG A 183 6.58 -8.27 -32.50
N ALA A 184 6.27 -7.60 -31.39
CA ALA A 184 6.28 -8.19 -30.05
C ALA A 184 5.35 -9.40 -29.96
N ASP A 185 4.16 -9.34 -30.59
CA ASP A 185 3.22 -10.46 -30.65
C ASP A 185 3.73 -11.65 -31.48
N THR A 186 4.67 -11.44 -32.41
CA THR A 186 5.30 -12.56 -33.14
C THR A 186 6.45 -13.23 -32.36
N LEU A 187 7.04 -12.55 -31.38
CA LEU A 187 8.12 -13.09 -30.56
C LEU A 187 7.62 -14.18 -29.63
N ARG A 188 8.45 -15.19 -29.35
CA ARG A 188 8.06 -16.31 -28.48
C ARG A 188 8.07 -15.87 -27.01
N PRO A 189 6.97 -16.05 -26.25
CA PRO A 189 5.72 -16.72 -26.62
C PRO A 189 4.77 -15.83 -27.41
N ALA A 190 4.30 -16.33 -28.56
CA ALA A 190 3.53 -15.55 -29.51
C ALA A 190 2.14 -15.17 -28.97
N GLY A 191 1.74 -13.96 -29.32
CA GLY A 191 0.42 -13.36 -29.09
C GLY A 191 0.14 -12.90 -27.67
N LEU A 192 1.16 -12.76 -26.82
CA LEU A 192 1.00 -12.35 -25.43
C LEU A 192 1.33 -10.87 -25.18
N ALA A 193 1.95 -10.17 -26.13
CA ALA A 193 2.47 -8.83 -25.91
C ALA A 193 1.34 -7.80 -25.75
N ARG A 194 0.31 -7.85 -26.60
CA ARG A 194 -0.87 -6.97 -26.48
C ARG A 194 -1.63 -7.16 -25.18
N PRO A 195 -2.07 -8.39 -24.80
CA PRO A 195 -2.73 -8.61 -23.51
C PRO A 195 -1.89 -8.15 -22.30
N MET A 196 -0.56 -8.30 -22.37
CA MET A 196 0.33 -7.82 -21.31
C MET A 196 0.31 -6.29 -21.21
N LEU A 197 0.38 -5.59 -22.36
CA LEU A 197 0.28 -4.14 -22.40
C LEU A 197 -1.09 -3.64 -21.92
N HIS A 198 -2.19 -4.34 -22.22
CA HIS A 198 -3.51 -3.98 -21.73
C HIS A 198 -3.57 -3.91 -20.20
N LEU A 199 -2.97 -4.89 -19.50
CA LEU A 199 -2.87 -4.89 -18.04
C LEU A 199 -1.92 -3.80 -17.53
N ALA A 200 -0.72 -3.72 -18.10
CA ALA A 200 0.30 -2.76 -17.67
C ALA A 200 -0.11 -1.30 -17.93
N ALA A 201 -0.99 -1.05 -18.89
CA ALA A 201 -1.55 0.26 -19.20
C ALA A 201 -2.51 0.79 -18.13
N LEU A 202 -3.02 -0.05 -17.23
CA LEU A 202 -3.96 0.32 -16.17
C LEU A 202 -3.28 0.47 -14.80
N LEU A 203 -1.95 0.34 -14.76
CA LEU A 203 -1.13 0.30 -13.56
C LEU A 203 -0.18 1.51 -13.49
N ASP A 204 0.56 1.65 -12.39
CA ASP A 204 1.44 2.81 -12.19
C ASP A 204 2.61 2.82 -13.18
N ALA A 205 2.83 3.95 -13.87
CA ALA A 205 3.85 4.07 -14.90
C ALA A 205 5.29 3.97 -14.36
N ASN A 206 5.49 4.32 -13.09
CA ASN A 206 6.81 4.48 -12.47
C ASN A 206 7.31 3.22 -11.76
N GLY A 207 6.47 2.20 -11.62
CA GLY A 207 6.90 0.91 -11.11
C GLY A 207 5.76 -0.06 -10.86
N ILE A 208 5.78 -1.16 -11.59
CA ILE A 208 4.86 -2.29 -11.42
C ILE A 208 5.67 -3.47 -10.86
N PRO A 209 5.27 -4.06 -9.73
CA PRO A 209 5.86 -5.32 -9.26
C PRO A 209 5.66 -6.42 -10.30
N GLN A 210 6.72 -7.15 -10.65
CA GLN A 210 6.67 -8.20 -11.67
C GLN A 210 5.59 -9.27 -11.36
N ASP A 211 5.37 -9.59 -10.09
CA ASP A 211 4.42 -10.61 -9.65
C ASP A 211 2.96 -10.23 -9.98
N VAL A 212 2.65 -8.94 -10.08
CA VAL A 212 1.33 -8.47 -10.54
C VAL A 212 1.10 -8.88 -12.01
N LEU A 213 2.12 -8.79 -12.86
CA LEU A 213 2.01 -9.10 -14.29
C LEU A 213 2.29 -10.59 -14.62
N THR A 214 2.80 -11.36 -13.66
CA THR A 214 3.16 -12.78 -13.85
C THR A 214 2.35 -13.76 -12.99
N GLY A 215 1.53 -13.23 -12.07
CA GLY A 215 0.61 -13.99 -11.23
C GLY A 215 -0.51 -14.70 -11.99
N GLN A 216 -1.30 -15.49 -11.27
CA GLN A 216 -2.33 -16.35 -11.88
C GLN A 216 -3.40 -15.56 -12.63
N SER A 217 -3.88 -14.42 -12.09
CA SER A 217 -4.91 -13.58 -12.72
C SER A 217 -4.42 -13.00 -14.04
N ALA A 218 -3.21 -12.42 -14.04
CA ALA A 218 -2.57 -11.93 -15.26
C ALA A 218 -2.39 -13.05 -16.28
N ARG A 219 -1.84 -14.20 -15.90
CA ARG A 219 -1.63 -15.34 -16.84
C ARG A 219 -2.93 -15.89 -17.42
N THR A 220 -4.01 -15.90 -16.64
CA THR A 220 -5.34 -16.30 -17.13
C THR A 220 -5.83 -15.32 -18.20
N HIS A 221 -5.66 -14.02 -17.96
CA HIS A 221 -5.99 -12.99 -18.94
C HIS A 221 -5.14 -13.08 -20.21
N LEU A 222 -3.83 -13.27 -20.08
CA LEU A 222 -2.91 -13.46 -21.20
C LEU A 222 -3.30 -14.69 -22.06
N ALA A 223 -3.70 -15.79 -21.41
CA ALA A 223 -4.15 -16.99 -22.11
C ALA A 223 -5.48 -16.77 -22.85
N ALA A 224 -6.43 -16.06 -22.23
CA ALA A 224 -7.75 -15.79 -22.79
C ALA A 224 -7.73 -14.79 -23.96
N HIS A 225 -6.85 -13.80 -23.92
CA HIS A 225 -6.77 -12.72 -24.91
C HIS A 225 -5.61 -12.87 -25.88
N ARG A 226 -4.97 -14.05 -25.94
CA ARG A 226 -3.84 -14.28 -26.84
C ARG A 226 -4.22 -13.91 -28.28
N THR A 227 -3.42 -13.08 -28.93
CA THR A 227 -3.63 -12.75 -30.34
C THR A 227 -3.30 -13.96 -31.21
N THR A 228 -4.29 -14.43 -31.97
CA THR A 228 -4.14 -15.58 -32.87
C THR A 228 -3.88 -15.10 -34.29
N THR A 229 -2.81 -15.62 -34.92
CA THR A 229 -2.53 -15.45 -36.35
C THR A 229 -3.01 -16.62 -37.21
N GLY A 230 -3.82 -17.55 -36.66
CA GLY A 230 -4.32 -18.74 -37.37
C GLY A 230 -5.75 -19.16 -37.01
N PRO A 231 -6.36 -20.11 -37.76
CA PRO A 231 -7.80 -20.38 -37.77
C PRO A 231 -8.35 -21.13 -36.54
N THR A 232 -7.55 -21.37 -35.49
CA THR A 232 -8.05 -22.02 -34.26
C THR A 232 -7.31 -21.48 -33.04
N PRO A 233 -7.99 -20.83 -32.09
CA PRO A 233 -7.38 -20.41 -30.82
C PRO A 233 -7.03 -21.65 -29.99
N GLN A 234 -5.76 -22.04 -30.01
CA GLN A 234 -5.27 -23.04 -29.07
C GLN A 234 -5.07 -22.35 -27.71
N GLN A 235 -5.99 -22.62 -26.78
CA GLN A 235 -5.93 -22.15 -25.39
C GLN A 235 -4.79 -22.85 -24.64
N THR A 236 -3.54 -22.53 -24.99
CA THR A 236 -2.38 -23.04 -24.27
C THR A 236 -2.23 -22.25 -22.98
N PRO A 237 -2.17 -22.91 -21.81
CA PRO A 237 -1.88 -22.24 -20.56
C PRO A 237 -0.60 -21.41 -20.64
N VAL A 238 -0.62 -20.22 -20.06
CA VAL A 238 0.56 -19.34 -19.97
C VAL A 238 1.29 -19.65 -18.66
N SER A 239 2.56 -20.05 -18.74
CA SER A 239 3.41 -20.26 -17.55
C SER A 239 3.97 -18.94 -17.01
N PRO A 240 4.44 -18.88 -15.75
CA PRO A 240 5.16 -17.70 -15.24
C PRO A 240 6.37 -17.33 -16.10
N ALA A 241 7.08 -18.34 -16.62
CA ALA A 241 8.21 -18.14 -17.51
C ALA A 241 7.79 -17.55 -18.87
N ASP A 242 6.61 -17.89 -19.38
CA ASP A 242 6.06 -17.26 -20.59
C ASP A 242 5.78 -15.78 -20.36
N ALA A 243 5.11 -15.42 -19.25
CA ALA A 243 4.83 -14.03 -18.90
C ALA A 243 6.11 -13.20 -18.74
N VAL A 244 7.15 -13.73 -18.07
CA VAL A 244 8.47 -13.07 -17.97
C VAL A 244 9.13 -12.90 -19.34
N ARG A 245 9.05 -13.91 -20.22
CA ARG A 245 9.58 -13.79 -21.59
C ARG A 245 8.82 -12.73 -22.40
N THR A 246 7.51 -12.59 -22.20
CA THR A 246 6.71 -11.52 -22.81
C THR A 246 7.16 -10.13 -22.33
N LEU A 247 7.43 -9.95 -21.03
CA LEU A 247 8.00 -8.69 -20.53
C LEU A 247 9.35 -8.37 -21.19
N ARG A 248 10.24 -9.36 -21.30
CA ARG A 248 11.52 -9.19 -22.01
C ARG A 248 11.35 -8.88 -23.50
N ALA A 249 10.33 -9.44 -24.16
CA ALA A 249 10.04 -9.15 -25.56
C ALA A 249 9.57 -7.70 -25.76
N LEU A 250 8.71 -7.21 -24.85
CA LEU A 250 8.28 -5.82 -24.83
C LEU A 250 9.45 -4.85 -24.54
N ASP A 251 10.32 -5.21 -23.59
CA ASP A 251 11.52 -4.45 -23.24
C ASP A 251 12.51 -4.36 -24.41
N ARG A 252 12.76 -5.51 -25.08
CA ARG A 252 13.61 -5.57 -26.28
C ARG A 252 13.15 -4.65 -27.41
N LEU A 253 11.85 -4.35 -27.49
CA LEU A 253 11.24 -3.49 -28.50
C LEU A 253 10.99 -2.05 -27.97
N SER A 254 11.55 -1.69 -26.81
CA SER A 254 11.40 -0.37 -26.19
C SER A 254 9.94 0.04 -25.95
N LEU A 255 9.08 -0.94 -25.65
CA LEU A 255 7.66 -0.72 -25.30
C LEU A 255 7.47 -0.58 -23.78
N ILE A 256 8.34 -1.20 -23.00
CA ILE A 256 8.44 -1.08 -21.54
C ILE A 256 9.93 -1.02 -21.15
N ASP A 257 10.22 -0.67 -19.90
CA ASP A 257 11.53 -0.88 -19.27
C ASP A 257 11.37 -2.01 -18.24
N HIS A 258 12.06 -3.14 -18.46
CA HIS A 258 12.00 -4.33 -17.61
C HIS A 258 13.33 -4.57 -16.88
N GLN A 259 13.37 -4.13 -15.62
CA GLN A 259 14.52 -4.27 -14.74
C GLN A 259 14.19 -5.23 -13.58
N PRO A 260 14.29 -6.55 -13.75
CA PRO A 260 13.98 -7.50 -12.68
C PRO A 260 14.88 -7.35 -11.42
N GLY A 261 15.97 -6.59 -11.52
CA GLY A 261 16.85 -6.24 -10.40
C GLY A 261 16.38 -5.06 -9.55
N THR A 262 15.30 -4.34 -9.91
CA THR A 262 14.69 -3.27 -9.09
C THR A 262 13.45 -3.83 -8.38
N PRO A 263 13.54 -4.20 -7.09
CA PRO A 263 12.43 -4.79 -6.37
C PRO A 263 11.18 -3.90 -6.41
N HIS A 264 10.02 -4.50 -6.66
CA HIS A 264 8.69 -3.87 -6.69
C HIS A 264 8.47 -2.76 -7.75
N GLN A 265 9.51 -2.39 -8.51
CA GLN A 265 9.47 -1.45 -9.63
C GLN A 265 10.07 -2.07 -10.90
N ALA A 266 9.91 -3.38 -11.03
CA ALA A 266 10.59 -4.17 -12.06
C ALA A 266 10.12 -3.81 -13.48
N VAL A 267 8.91 -3.29 -13.64
CA VAL A 267 8.36 -2.89 -14.94
C VAL A 267 7.92 -1.44 -14.90
N ARG A 268 8.36 -0.65 -15.89
CA ARG A 268 7.88 0.72 -16.14
C ARG A 268 7.32 0.80 -17.54
N VAL A 269 6.22 1.54 -17.69
CA VAL A 269 5.59 1.75 -19.00
C VAL A 269 5.47 3.23 -19.23
N HIS A 270 5.94 3.70 -20.38
CA HIS A 270 5.82 5.10 -20.74
C HIS A 270 4.33 5.51 -20.80
N GLN A 271 3.95 6.61 -20.14
CA GLN A 271 2.55 7.01 -19.99
C GLN A 271 1.81 7.18 -21.32
N LEU A 272 2.51 7.58 -22.36
CA LEU A 272 1.93 7.74 -23.68
C LEU A 272 1.56 6.38 -24.30
N ILE A 273 2.40 5.35 -24.11
CA ILE A 273 2.09 3.97 -24.51
C ILE A 273 0.89 3.46 -23.71
N GLN A 274 0.86 3.70 -22.40
CA GLN A 274 -0.29 3.31 -21.58
C GLN A 274 -1.58 3.99 -22.06
N ARG A 275 -1.54 5.29 -22.34
CA ARG A 275 -2.70 6.05 -22.84
C ARG A 275 -3.19 5.50 -24.18
N THR A 276 -2.32 5.39 -25.17
CA THR A 276 -2.71 4.88 -26.48
C THR A 276 -3.22 3.44 -26.40
N THR A 277 -2.61 2.61 -25.55
CA THR A 277 -3.11 1.24 -25.32
C THR A 277 -4.54 1.28 -24.79
N ARG A 278 -4.84 2.12 -23.78
CA ARG A 278 -6.19 2.29 -23.24
C ARG A 278 -7.19 2.79 -24.29
N ASP A 279 -6.80 3.77 -25.10
CA ASP A 279 -7.65 4.37 -26.14
C ASP A 279 -8.03 3.38 -27.26
N THR A 280 -7.26 2.30 -27.44
CA THR A 280 -7.57 1.23 -28.42
C THR A 280 -8.49 0.14 -27.89
N LEU A 281 -8.77 0.09 -26.58
CA LEU A 281 -9.61 -0.93 -25.98
C LEU A 281 -11.09 -0.62 -26.20
N THR A 282 -11.87 -1.63 -26.57
CA THR A 282 -13.33 -1.55 -26.46
C THR A 282 -13.74 -1.42 -24.99
N PRO A 283 -14.91 -0.81 -24.66
CA PRO A 283 -15.35 -0.67 -23.27
C PRO A 283 -15.36 -1.98 -22.49
N HIS A 284 -15.83 -3.08 -23.10
CA HIS A 284 -15.84 -4.40 -22.47
C HIS A 284 -14.42 -4.91 -22.16
N GLN A 285 -13.49 -4.78 -23.11
CA GLN A 285 -12.09 -5.20 -22.90
C GLN A 285 -11.40 -4.33 -21.85
N TYR A 286 -11.72 -3.03 -21.82
CA TYR A 286 -11.22 -2.09 -20.84
C TYR A 286 -11.63 -2.51 -19.42
N ASP A 287 -12.92 -2.74 -19.21
CA ASP A 287 -13.46 -3.14 -17.90
C ASP A 287 -12.90 -4.50 -17.46
N GLN A 288 -12.81 -5.46 -18.39
CA GLN A 288 -12.26 -6.78 -18.10
C GLN A 288 -10.76 -6.71 -17.75
N ALA A 289 -9.98 -5.89 -18.45
CA ALA A 289 -8.57 -5.68 -18.14
C ALA A 289 -8.39 -4.98 -16.79
N ALA A 290 -9.22 -3.99 -16.47
CA ALA A 290 -9.21 -3.29 -15.19
C ALA A 290 -9.51 -4.20 -14.01
N ARG A 291 -10.55 -5.03 -14.13
CA ARG A 291 -10.87 -6.02 -13.09
C ARG A 291 -9.77 -7.07 -12.95
N THR A 292 -9.20 -7.54 -14.06
CA THR A 292 -8.05 -8.46 -14.01
C THR A 292 -6.85 -7.83 -13.30
N ALA A 293 -6.53 -6.57 -13.61
CA ALA A 293 -5.44 -5.85 -12.95
C ALA A 293 -5.71 -5.71 -11.44
N ALA A 294 -6.96 -5.45 -11.05
CA ALA A 294 -7.39 -5.40 -9.66
C ALA A 294 -7.23 -6.76 -8.94
N ASP A 295 -7.62 -7.86 -9.59
CA ASP A 295 -7.42 -9.23 -9.10
C ASP A 295 -5.94 -9.56 -8.94
N ALA A 296 -5.11 -9.16 -9.90
CA ALA A 296 -3.69 -9.39 -9.88
C ALA A 296 -3.00 -8.60 -8.75
N LEU A 297 -3.41 -7.34 -8.52
CA LEU A 297 -2.96 -6.54 -7.39
C LEU A 297 -3.36 -7.18 -6.05
N GLY A 298 -4.63 -7.61 -5.93
CA GLY A 298 -5.12 -8.29 -4.74
C GLY A 298 -4.36 -9.59 -4.43
N ALA A 299 -4.05 -10.39 -5.46
CA ALA A 299 -3.30 -11.63 -5.32
C ALA A 299 -1.83 -11.41 -4.95
N ALA A 300 -1.22 -10.32 -5.43
CA ALA A 300 0.14 -9.92 -5.07
C ALA A 300 0.22 -9.24 -3.69
N TRP A 301 -0.91 -8.86 -3.10
CA TRP A 301 -0.96 -8.16 -1.82
C TRP A 301 -0.86 -9.12 -0.64
N PRO A 302 0.24 -9.13 0.13
CA PRO A 302 0.37 -10.03 1.25
C PRO A 302 -0.65 -9.69 2.34
N ALA A 303 -1.22 -10.70 3.00
CA ALA A 303 -2.15 -10.49 4.11
C ALA A 303 -1.54 -9.64 5.24
N VAL A 304 -0.24 -9.87 5.51
CA VAL A 304 0.57 -9.12 6.49
C VAL A 304 1.69 -8.38 5.76
N GLU A 305 1.67 -7.04 5.85
CA GLU A 305 2.61 -6.15 5.15
C GLU A 305 3.94 -6.03 5.89
N ARG A 306 4.78 -7.06 5.79
CA ARG A 306 6.15 -7.02 6.34
C ARG A 306 7.11 -6.20 5.47
N ASP A 307 6.85 -6.18 4.17
CA ASP A 307 7.60 -5.44 3.17
C ASP A 307 6.86 -4.14 2.86
N THR A 308 7.36 -3.03 3.41
CA THR A 308 6.74 -1.72 3.28
C THR A 308 6.86 -1.14 1.87
N ASP A 309 7.92 -1.52 1.13
CA ASP A 309 8.18 -1.01 -0.21
C ASP A 309 7.26 -1.70 -1.23
N LEU A 310 7.06 -3.01 -1.09
CA LEU A 310 6.04 -3.74 -1.84
C LEU A 310 4.64 -3.16 -1.58
N ALA A 311 4.28 -2.98 -0.31
CA ALA A 311 2.98 -2.44 0.05
C ALA A 311 2.76 -1.04 -0.53
N GLN A 312 3.78 -0.18 -0.52
CA GLN A 312 3.72 1.14 -1.15
C GLN A 312 3.54 1.05 -2.67
N ALA A 313 4.27 0.15 -3.34
CA ALA A 313 4.12 -0.05 -4.78
C ALA A 313 2.70 -0.54 -5.14
N LEU A 314 2.14 -1.48 -4.37
CA LEU A 314 0.78 -1.98 -4.59
C LEU A 314 -0.30 -0.91 -4.37
N ARG A 315 -0.13 -0.05 -3.34
CA ARG A 315 -1.00 1.13 -3.15
C ARG A 315 -0.95 2.07 -4.35
N ALA A 316 0.25 2.46 -4.80
CA ALA A 316 0.42 3.36 -5.95
C ALA A 316 -0.21 2.78 -7.24
N ASN A 317 -0.03 1.48 -7.48
CA ASN A 317 -0.64 0.81 -8.62
C ASN A 317 -2.18 0.75 -8.52
N THR A 318 -2.73 0.62 -7.31
CA THR A 318 -4.19 0.63 -7.08
C THR A 318 -4.77 2.02 -7.22
N ASP A 319 -4.04 3.06 -6.78
CA ASP A 319 -4.41 4.46 -6.99
C ASP A 319 -4.42 4.81 -8.49
N ALA A 320 -3.42 4.33 -9.24
CA ALA A 320 -3.37 4.47 -10.69
C ALA A 320 -4.56 3.76 -11.37
N LEU A 321 -4.84 2.51 -10.99
CA LEU A 321 -5.97 1.76 -11.50
C LEU A 321 -7.31 2.44 -11.23
N THR A 322 -7.51 2.92 -10.00
CA THR A 322 -8.72 3.66 -9.61
C THR A 322 -8.85 4.94 -10.43
N ARG A 323 -7.76 5.70 -10.63
CA ARG A 323 -7.76 6.92 -11.45
C ARG A 323 -8.18 6.66 -12.90
N TYR A 324 -7.80 5.53 -13.48
CA TYR A 324 -8.09 5.23 -14.89
C TYR A 324 -9.41 4.49 -15.09
N ALA A 325 -9.80 3.62 -14.17
CA ALA A 325 -10.86 2.65 -14.39
C ALA A 325 -11.79 2.50 -13.18
N GLU A 326 -12.07 3.59 -12.46
CA GLU A 326 -12.93 3.57 -11.28
C GLU A 326 -14.25 2.84 -11.53
N ASP A 327 -14.95 3.16 -12.63
CA ASP A 327 -16.24 2.56 -13.01
C ASP A 327 -16.21 1.04 -13.11
N ALA A 328 -15.17 0.48 -13.71
CA ALA A 328 -14.99 -0.97 -13.83
C ALA A 328 -14.83 -1.66 -12.47
N LEU A 329 -14.28 -0.95 -11.47
CA LEU A 329 -14.06 -1.49 -10.13
C LEU A 329 -15.35 -1.59 -9.30
N TYR A 330 -16.47 -1.04 -9.78
CA TYR A 330 -17.79 -1.18 -9.14
C TYR A 330 -18.76 -2.05 -9.94
N GLN A 331 -18.31 -2.74 -11.01
CA GLN A 331 -19.20 -3.54 -11.87
C GLN A 331 -18.78 -5.02 -11.94
N PRO A 332 -19.61 -6.00 -11.52
CA PRO A 332 -20.96 -5.84 -11.00
C PRO A 332 -21.00 -5.36 -9.54
N ASP A 333 -19.88 -5.54 -8.83
CA ASP A 333 -19.73 -5.20 -7.41
C ASP A 333 -18.44 -4.41 -7.18
N ALA A 334 -18.39 -3.70 -6.05
CA ALA A 334 -17.21 -3.03 -5.54
C ALA A 334 -16.05 -4.02 -5.32
N HIS A 335 -14.93 -3.78 -6.00
CA HIS A 335 -13.82 -4.72 -6.04
C HIS A 335 -13.11 -4.81 -4.67
N PRO A 336 -12.79 -6.02 -4.16
CA PRO A 336 -12.13 -6.21 -2.85
C PRO A 336 -10.82 -5.44 -2.66
N VAL A 337 -10.11 -5.15 -3.75
CA VAL A 337 -8.85 -4.37 -3.72
C VAL A 337 -9.04 -2.97 -3.14
N LEU A 338 -10.22 -2.36 -3.30
CA LEU A 338 -10.52 -1.02 -2.77
C LEU A 338 -10.53 -1.03 -1.23
N TYR A 339 -11.10 -2.07 -0.62
CA TYR A 339 -11.08 -2.26 0.84
C TYR A 339 -9.68 -2.64 1.33
N ARG A 340 -8.90 -3.37 0.53
CA ARG A 340 -7.51 -3.69 0.84
C ARG A 340 -6.64 -2.43 0.86
N LEU A 341 -6.78 -1.54 -0.11
CA LEU A 341 -6.10 -0.25 -0.16
C LEU A 341 -6.39 0.58 1.09
N GLY A 342 -7.67 0.76 1.44
CA GLY A 342 -8.06 1.51 2.64
C GLY A 342 -7.46 0.95 3.93
N ARG A 343 -7.51 -0.38 4.11
CA ARG A 343 -6.88 -1.04 5.28
C ARG A 343 -5.37 -0.87 5.31
N SER A 344 -4.70 -1.05 4.17
CA SER A 344 -3.26 -0.85 4.04
C SER A 344 -2.84 0.59 4.37
N LEU A 345 -3.64 1.59 3.97
CA LEU A 345 -3.43 2.99 4.36
C LEU A 345 -3.55 3.18 5.88
N GLY A 346 -4.56 2.57 6.52
CA GLY A 346 -4.74 2.60 7.97
C GLY A 346 -3.59 1.93 8.72
N GLU A 347 -3.26 0.69 8.35
CA GLU A 347 -2.18 -0.13 8.94
C GLU A 347 -0.80 0.53 8.79
N SER A 348 -0.57 1.24 7.69
CA SER A 348 0.66 2.04 7.47
C SER A 348 0.69 3.37 8.23
N GLY A 349 -0.36 3.69 9.00
CA GLY A 349 -0.48 4.90 9.81
C GLY A 349 -0.87 6.16 9.02
N GLN A 350 -1.25 6.01 7.75
CA GLN A 350 -1.77 7.09 6.90
C GLN A 350 -3.27 7.31 7.17
N VAL A 351 -3.61 7.51 8.44
CA VAL A 351 -4.99 7.50 8.96
C VAL A 351 -5.91 8.48 8.25
N THR A 352 -5.47 9.72 7.99
CA THR A 352 -6.27 10.71 7.26
C THR A 352 -6.60 10.23 5.84
N THR A 353 -5.60 9.76 5.09
CA THR A 353 -5.79 9.24 3.73
C THR A 353 -6.68 7.99 3.73
N ALA A 354 -6.58 7.14 4.75
CA ALA A 354 -7.46 5.98 4.90
C ALA A 354 -8.92 6.40 5.15
N ILE A 355 -9.14 7.41 6.01
CA ILE A 355 -10.47 7.99 6.27
C ILE A 355 -11.05 8.59 4.99
N ASP A 356 -10.29 9.42 4.28
CA ASP A 356 -10.71 10.04 3.01
C ASP A 356 -11.07 8.96 1.97
N HIS A 357 -10.25 7.92 1.86
CA HIS A 357 -10.49 6.78 0.97
C HIS A 357 -11.77 6.02 1.31
N PHE A 358 -12.00 5.69 2.59
CA PHE A 358 -13.21 4.96 2.99
C PHE A 358 -14.48 5.82 2.96
N GLN A 359 -14.36 7.14 3.12
CA GLN A 359 -15.45 8.09 2.84
C GLN A 359 -15.82 8.04 1.36
N HIS A 360 -14.84 8.24 0.47
CA HIS A 360 -15.06 8.16 -0.97
C HIS A 360 -15.63 6.82 -1.40
N LEU A 361 -15.12 5.71 -0.84
CA LEU A 361 -15.62 4.36 -1.12
C LEU A 361 -17.07 4.17 -0.63
N THR A 362 -17.43 4.74 0.51
CA THR A 362 -18.81 4.72 1.02
C THR A 362 -19.74 5.45 0.06
N ASP A 363 -19.43 6.70 -0.27
CA ASP A 363 -20.24 7.55 -1.14
C ASP A 363 -20.37 6.96 -2.56
N THR A 364 -19.26 6.44 -3.10
CA THR A 364 -19.23 5.85 -4.44
C THR A 364 -19.98 4.52 -4.50
N THR A 365 -19.85 3.68 -3.47
CA THR A 365 -20.63 2.43 -3.42
C THR A 365 -22.12 2.71 -3.21
N GLY A 366 -22.47 3.66 -2.33
CA GLY A 366 -23.86 4.07 -2.10
C GLY A 366 -24.53 4.64 -3.35
N SER A 367 -23.84 5.51 -4.09
CA SER A 367 -24.37 6.09 -5.32
C SER A 367 -24.47 5.11 -6.50
N ARG A 368 -23.54 4.17 -6.64
CA ARG A 368 -23.50 3.24 -7.79
C ARG A 368 -24.25 1.93 -7.57
N LEU A 369 -24.16 1.37 -6.36
CA LEU A 369 -24.71 0.05 -6.01
C LEU A 369 -25.90 0.15 -5.04
N GLY A 370 -26.12 1.31 -4.44
CA GLY A 370 -27.16 1.57 -3.45
C GLY A 370 -26.64 1.55 -2.01
N GLU A 371 -27.26 2.34 -1.14
CA GLU A 371 -26.90 2.46 0.30
C GLU A 371 -27.01 1.14 1.07
N ASP A 372 -27.95 0.28 0.67
CA ASP A 372 -28.18 -1.04 1.28
C ASP A 372 -27.24 -2.13 0.72
N HIS A 373 -26.37 -1.81 -0.24
CA HIS A 373 -25.46 -2.77 -0.84
C HIS A 373 -24.44 -3.29 0.20
N PRO A 374 -24.15 -4.62 0.27
CA PRO A 374 -23.19 -5.17 1.24
C PRO A 374 -21.82 -4.49 1.22
N GLY A 375 -21.38 -4.05 0.03
CA GLY A 375 -20.14 -3.28 -0.13
C GLY A 375 -20.18 -1.90 0.54
N ALA A 376 -21.31 -1.19 0.49
CA ALA A 376 -21.49 0.12 1.14
C ALA A 376 -21.49 -0.04 2.66
N LEU A 377 -22.23 -1.03 3.17
CA LEU A 377 -22.27 -1.37 4.60
C LEU A 377 -20.87 -1.77 5.12
N THR A 378 -20.09 -2.50 4.33
CA THR A 378 -18.70 -2.86 4.68
C THR A 378 -17.79 -1.65 4.70
N ALA A 379 -17.93 -0.71 3.76
CA ALA A 379 -17.15 0.52 3.73
C ALA A 379 -17.44 1.40 4.96
N ARG A 380 -18.72 1.55 5.33
CA ARG A 380 -19.18 2.27 6.53
C ARG A 380 -18.59 1.68 7.81
N ASN A 381 -18.56 0.34 7.95
CA ASN A 381 -17.94 -0.31 9.12
C ASN A 381 -16.45 0.04 9.24
N ASN A 382 -15.70 -0.08 8.14
CA ASN A 382 -14.26 0.23 8.15
C ASN A 382 -13.99 1.71 8.43
N LEU A 383 -14.79 2.62 7.87
CA LEU A 383 -14.71 4.05 8.16
C LEU A 383 -14.92 4.37 9.64
N ALA A 384 -15.93 3.75 10.27
CA ALA A 384 -16.22 3.96 11.68
C ALA A 384 -15.07 3.48 12.58
N ILE A 385 -14.51 2.30 12.29
CA ILE A 385 -13.35 1.77 13.02
C ILE A 385 -12.15 2.73 12.92
N LEU A 386 -11.82 3.18 11.70
CA LEU A 386 -10.69 4.09 11.49
C LEU A 386 -10.86 5.44 12.21
N ARG A 387 -12.08 5.97 12.28
CA ARG A 387 -12.38 7.19 13.07
C ARG A 387 -12.17 6.96 14.56
N GLY A 388 -12.61 5.81 15.07
CA GLY A 388 -12.35 5.41 16.45
C GLY A 388 -10.85 5.32 16.74
N GLU A 389 -10.09 4.65 15.88
CA GLU A 389 -8.63 4.52 16.01
C GLU A 389 -7.91 5.87 15.91
N ALA A 390 -8.48 6.83 15.18
CA ALA A 390 -8.01 8.21 15.13
C ALA A 390 -8.31 9.03 16.40
N GLY A 391 -9.08 8.47 17.34
CA GLY A 391 -9.40 9.06 18.64
C GLY A 391 -10.85 9.53 18.81
N ASP A 392 -11.73 9.32 17.83
CA ASP A 392 -13.15 9.65 17.90
C ASP A 392 -13.99 8.42 18.29
N ALA A 393 -13.79 7.92 19.50
CA ALA A 393 -14.50 6.73 20.00
C ALA A 393 -16.02 6.92 20.04
N ALA A 394 -16.49 8.10 20.46
CA ALA A 394 -17.92 8.41 20.52
C ALA A 394 -18.55 8.49 19.12
N GLY A 395 -17.89 9.14 18.16
CA GLY A 395 -18.35 9.20 16.77
C GLY A 395 -18.34 7.82 16.10
N ALA A 396 -17.34 6.98 16.39
CA ALA A 396 -17.31 5.60 15.92
C ALA A 396 -18.48 4.77 16.46
N ALA A 397 -18.78 4.87 17.76
CA ALA A 397 -19.92 4.18 18.37
C ALA A 397 -21.25 4.65 17.77
N GLN A 398 -21.43 5.95 17.52
CA GLN A 398 -22.64 6.44 16.86
C GLN A 398 -22.78 5.92 15.42
N ALA A 399 -21.71 6.00 14.62
CA ALA A 399 -21.73 5.51 13.24
C ALA A 399 -22.01 4.00 13.14
N LEU A 400 -21.48 3.20 14.08
CA LEU A 400 -21.76 1.76 14.15
C LEU A 400 -23.18 1.46 14.64
N THR A 401 -23.77 2.33 15.46
CA THR A 401 -25.18 2.22 15.87
C THR A 401 -26.11 2.41 14.66
N ASP A 402 -25.86 3.45 13.87
CA ASP A 402 -26.64 3.72 12.66
C ASP A 402 -26.47 2.59 11.62
N LEU A 403 -25.22 2.12 11.44
CA LEU A 403 -24.93 0.99 10.56
C LEU A 403 -25.60 -0.31 11.02
N LEU A 404 -25.62 -0.58 12.32
CA LEU A 404 -26.24 -1.78 12.88
C LEU A 404 -27.75 -1.80 12.60
N ALA A 405 -28.43 -0.66 12.67
CA ALA A 405 -29.84 -0.56 12.33
C ALA A 405 -30.09 -0.93 10.85
N ASP A 406 -29.25 -0.43 9.94
CA ASP A 406 -29.33 -0.75 8.51
C ASP A 406 -29.01 -2.22 8.23
N GLN A 407 -27.92 -2.76 8.78
CA GLN A 407 -27.55 -4.17 8.61
C GLN A 407 -28.61 -5.12 9.20
N THR A 408 -29.21 -4.77 10.33
CA THR A 408 -30.29 -5.58 10.92
C THR A 408 -31.51 -5.61 10.02
N ARG A 409 -31.86 -4.48 9.39
CA ARG A 409 -32.98 -4.38 8.44
C ARG A 409 -32.71 -5.14 7.14
N VAL A 410 -31.50 -5.05 6.60
CA VAL A 410 -31.15 -5.58 5.26
C VAL A 410 -30.68 -7.04 5.32
N LEU A 411 -29.79 -7.36 6.26
CA LEU A 411 -29.11 -8.66 6.35
C LEU A 411 -29.71 -9.57 7.43
N GLY A 412 -30.36 -8.97 8.44
CA GLY A 412 -30.89 -9.68 9.61
C GLY A 412 -29.91 -9.70 10.79
N ASN A 413 -30.43 -10.02 11.98
CA ASN A 413 -29.70 -9.96 13.25
C ASN A 413 -28.56 -10.99 13.36
N ASP A 414 -28.74 -12.17 12.75
CA ASP A 414 -27.80 -13.30 12.84
C ASP A 414 -26.76 -13.30 11.70
N HIS A 415 -26.80 -12.31 10.79
CA HIS A 415 -25.85 -12.24 9.69
C HIS A 415 -24.42 -11.95 10.20
N PRO A 416 -23.37 -12.59 9.65
CA PRO A 416 -21.99 -12.39 10.10
C PRO A 416 -21.53 -10.93 10.19
N HIS A 417 -21.90 -10.09 9.21
CA HIS A 417 -21.60 -8.65 9.25
C HIS A 417 -22.31 -7.92 10.39
N THR A 418 -23.59 -8.21 10.64
CA THR A 418 -24.36 -7.63 11.75
C THR A 418 -23.73 -7.99 13.10
N LEU A 419 -23.37 -9.27 13.29
CA LEU A 419 -22.70 -9.75 14.50
C LEU A 419 -21.32 -9.10 14.68
N ALA A 420 -20.55 -8.92 13.60
CA ALA A 420 -19.25 -8.24 13.67
C ALA A 420 -19.41 -6.76 14.05
N THR A 421 -20.39 -6.06 13.47
CA THR A 421 -20.66 -4.64 13.80
C THR A 421 -21.13 -4.47 15.25
N ARG A 422 -21.91 -5.41 15.82
CA ARG A 422 -22.24 -5.41 17.25
C ARG A 422 -21.01 -5.47 18.15
N GLY A 423 -20.04 -6.33 17.84
CA GLY A 423 -18.79 -6.43 18.61
C GLY A 423 -17.94 -5.17 18.52
N ASN A 424 -17.84 -4.58 17.32
CA ASN A 424 -17.14 -3.31 17.11
C ASN A 424 -17.84 -2.16 17.87
N LEU A 425 -19.17 -2.11 17.84
CA LEU A 425 -19.96 -1.10 18.56
C LEU A 425 -19.71 -1.18 20.07
N ALA A 426 -19.77 -2.37 20.64
CA ALA A 426 -19.51 -2.57 22.06
C ALA A 426 -18.10 -2.11 22.45
N THR A 427 -17.10 -2.44 21.62
CA THR A 427 -15.71 -2.00 21.83
C THR A 427 -15.61 -0.47 21.85
N TRP A 428 -16.15 0.22 20.84
CA TRP A 428 -16.07 1.68 20.77
C TRP A 428 -16.92 2.40 21.82
N ARG A 429 -18.03 1.80 22.26
CA ARG A 429 -18.81 2.29 23.40
C ARG A 429 -18.00 2.24 24.70
N GLY A 430 -17.29 1.13 24.91
CA GLY A 430 -16.38 0.99 26.04
C GLY A 430 -15.25 2.02 26.03
N GLU A 431 -14.60 2.21 24.87
CA GLU A 431 -13.54 3.21 24.68
C GLU A 431 -14.05 4.65 24.83
N ALA A 432 -15.35 4.89 24.58
CA ALA A 432 -16.02 6.16 24.86
C ALA A 432 -16.34 6.36 26.36
N GLY A 433 -16.04 5.37 27.22
CA GLY A 433 -16.15 5.45 28.68
C GLY A 433 -17.26 4.62 29.31
N ASP A 434 -18.06 3.89 28.53
CA ASP A 434 -19.14 3.03 29.04
C ASP A 434 -18.75 1.55 29.03
N ALA A 435 -17.82 1.19 29.93
CA ALA A 435 -17.32 -0.17 30.07
C ALA A 435 -18.42 -1.18 30.47
N ALA A 436 -19.37 -0.76 31.31
CA ALA A 436 -20.47 -1.62 31.75
C ALA A 436 -21.45 -1.92 30.61
N GLY A 437 -21.82 -0.91 29.81
CA GLY A 437 -22.65 -1.10 28.63
C GLY A 437 -21.96 -1.95 27.56
N ALA A 438 -20.65 -1.77 27.35
CA ALA A 438 -19.86 -2.62 26.46
C ALA A 438 -19.87 -4.09 26.90
N ALA A 439 -19.69 -4.37 28.19
CA ALA A 439 -19.78 -5.71 28.74
C ALA A 439 -21.19 -6.32 28.55
N GLN A 440 -22.26 -5.55 28.76
CA GLN A 440 -23.61 -6.05 28.53
C GLN A 440 -23.85 -6.42 27.05
N ASP A 441 -23.51 -5.52 26.12
CA ASP A 441 -23.66 -5.78 24.68
C ASP A 441 -22.88 -7.01 24.22
N LEU A 442 -21.67 -7.21 24.74
CA LEU A 442 -20.83 -8.37 24.42
C LEU A 442 -21.38 -9.67 25.03
N ALA A 443 -22.03 -9.60 26.19
CA ALA A 443 -22.72 -10.76 26.78
C ALA A 443 -23.89 -11.21 25.90
N ASP A 444 -24.71 -10.27 25.44
CA ASP A 444 -25.82 -10.56 24.53
C ASP A 444 -25.32 -11.08 23.18
N LEU A 445 -24.24 -10.49 22.64
CA LEU A 445 -23.60 -10.96 21.42
C LEU A 445 -23.01 -12.38 21.57
N ALA A 446 -22.36 -12.68 22.69
CA ALA A 446 -21.78 -14.01 22.95
C ALA A 446 -22.88 -15.08 23.03
N ALA A 447 -24.03 -14.77 23.62
CA ALA A 447 -25.18 -15.67 23.66
C ALA A 447 -25.72 -15.96 22.24
N ASP A 448 -25.88 -14.91 21.42
CA ASP A 448 -26.32 -15.05 20.03
C ASP A 448 -25.31 -15.84 19.17
N GLN A 449 -24.02 -15.52 19.26
CA GLN A 449 -22.98 -16.24 18.53
C GLN A 449 -22.87 -17.70 19.00
N THR A 450 -23.07 -17.98 20.29
CA THR A 450 -23.12 -19.36 20.80
C THR A 450 -24.27 -20.14 20.18
N ARG A 451 -25.45 -19.50 20.06
CA ARG A 451 -26.64 -20.10 19.41
C ARG A 451 -26.43 -20.33 17.90
N VAL A 452 -25.82 -19.38 17.20
CA VAL A 452 -25.72 -19.38 15.72
C VAL A 452 -24.48 -20.14 15.23
N LEU A 453 -23.33 -19.91 15.84
CA LEU A 453 -22.02 -20.42 15.40
C LEU A 453 -21.51 -21.57 16.26
N GLY A 454 -22.02 -21.69 17.49
CA GLY A 454 -21.52 -22.62 18.50
C GLY A 454 -20.52 -21.98 19.47
N ASN A 455 -20.37 -22.61 20.63
CA ASN A 455 -19.49 -22.14 21.71
C ASN A 455 -18.00 -22.09 21.31
N ASP A 456 -17.58 -23.05 20.49
CA ASP A 456 -16.17 -23.25 20.11
C ASP A 456 -15.76 -22.43 18.88
N HIS A 457 -16.71 -21.70 18.28
CA HIS A 457 -16.42 -20.90 17.09
C HIS A 457 -15.44 -19.77 17.43
N PRO A 458 -14.40 -19.52 16.60
CA PRO A 458 -13.40 -18.49 16.89
C PRO A 458 -13.97 -17.11 17.20
N HIS A 459 -15.01 -16.66 16.48
CA HIS A 459 -15.70 -15.40 16.77
C HIS A 459 -16.37 -15.39 18.15
N THR A 460 -17.04 -16.47 18.56
CA THR A 460 -17.65 -16.60 19.89
C THR A 460 -16.58 -16.51 20.98
N LEU A 461 -15.45 -17.20 20.80
CA LEU A 461 -14.33 -17.16 21.75
C LEU A 461 -13.68 -15.77 21.83
N THR A 462 -13.61 -15.04 20.71
CA THR A 462 -13.15 -13.64 20.69
C THR A 462 -14.10 -12.72 21.45
N THR A 463 -15.41 -12.82 21.21
CA THR A 463 -16.39 -12.00 21.93
C THR A 463 -16.41 -12.32 23.43
N ARG A 464 -16.31 -13.60 23.84
CA ARG A 464 -16.17 -13.98 25.25
C ARG A 464 -14.90 -13.41 25.89
N SER A 465 -13.77 -13.38 25.17
CA SER A 465 -12.54 -12.75 25.67
C SER A 465 -12.69 -11.23 25.81
N GLN A 466 -13.34 -10.56 24.86
CA GLN A 466 -13.59 -9.11 24.93
C GLN A 466 -14.55 -8.77 26.07
N LEU A 467 -15.58 -9.59 26.29
CA LEU A 467 -16.52 -9.48 27.40
C LEU A 467 -15.78 -9.47 28.74
N ALA A 468 -14.88 -10.44 28.95
CA ALA A 468 -14.11 -10.52 30.18
C ALA A 468 -13.23 -9.27 30.38
N THR A 469 -12.56 -8.78 29.32
CA THR A 469 -11.78 -7.52 29.39
C THR A 469 -12.63 -6.33 29.83
N TRP A 470 -13.81 -6.12 29.22
CA TRP A 470 -14.68 -5.00 29.55
C TRP A 470 -15.32 -5.14 30.94
N ARG A 471 -15.61 -6.37 31.40
CA ARG A 471 -16.01 -6.63 32.80
C ARG A 471 -14.93 -6.23 33.79
N GLY A 472 -13.67 -6.56 33.50
CA GLY A 472 -12.52 -6.15 34.31
C GLY A 472 -12.41 -4.63 34.41
N GLN A 473 -12.52 -3.96 33.25
CA GLN A 473 -12.50 -2.49 33.20
C GLN A 473 -13.72 -1.82 33.87
N ALA A 474 -14.86 -2.51 33.94
CA ALA A 474 -16.02 -2.10 34.72
C ALA A 474 -15.84 -2.32 36.24
N GLY A 475 -14.72 -2.92 36.67
CA GLY A 475 -14.33 -3.08 38.08
C GLY A 475 -14.34 -4.52 38.60
N ASP A 476 -14.69 -5.52 37.79
CA ASP A 476 -14.69 -6.94 38.19
C ASP A 476 -13.48 -7.70 37.62
N ALA A 477 -12.28 -7.33 38.07
CA ALA A 477 -11.03 -7.95 37.61
C ALA A 477 -10.94 -9.44 37.97
N ALA A 478 -11.51 -9.85 39.11
CA ALA A 478 -11.49 -11.24 39.57
C ALA A 478 -12.41 -12.13 38.71
N GLY A 479 -13.64 -11.69 38.44
CA GLY A 479 -14.55 -12.37 37.53
C GLY A 479 -13.99 -12.43 36.10
N ALA A 480 -13.39 -11.34 35.63
CA ALA A 480 -12.72 -11.30 34.33
C ALA A 480 -11.56 -12.31 34.20
N ALA A 481 -10.74 -12.48 35.25
CA ALA A 481 -9.67 -13.47 35.26
C ALA A 481 -10.21 -14.91 35.21
N GLN A 482 -11.34 -15.18 35.89
CA GLN A 482 -12.00 -16.48 35.81
C GLN A 482 -12.55 -16.74 34.40
N ASP A 483 -13.29 -15.79 33.82
CA ASP A 483 -13.83 -15.90 32.46
C ASP A 483 -12.72 -16.12 31.42
N LEU A 484 -11.60 -15.39 31.53
CA LEU A 484 -10.45 -15.55 30.63
C LEU A 484 -9.76 -16.91 30.80
N THR A 485 -9.77 -17.50 32.00
CA THR A 485 -9.22 -18.84 32.25
C THR A 485 -10.03 -19.89 31.47
N ASP A 486 -11.36 -19.80 31.53
CA ASP A 486 -12.26 -20.71 30.80
C ASP A 486 -12.12 -20.54 29.27
N VAL A 487 -12.09 -19.29 28.78
CA VAL A 487 -11.88 -18.99 27.36
C VAL A 487 -10.51 -19.45 26.88
N LEU A 488 -9.47 -19.34 27.71
CA LEU A 488 -8.13 -19.81 27.37
C LEU A 488 -8.09 -21.33 27.21
N ALA A 489 -8.75 -22.08 28.09
CA ALA A 489 -8.85 -23.53 27.97
C ALA A 489 -9.52 -23.95 26.65
N ASP A 490 -10.60 -23.26 26.28
CA ASP A 490 -11.27 -23.47 24.99
C ASP A 490 -10.37 -23.11 23.79
N ARG A 491 -9.66 -21.97 23.84
CA ARG A 491 -8.73 -21.56 22.77
C ARG A 491 -7.55 -22.52 22.62
N VAL A 492 -6.98 -23.03 23.71
CA VAL A 492 -5.93 -24.05 23.66
C VAL A 492 -6.44 -25.32 22.97
N ARG A 493 -7.64 -25.78 23.33
CA ARG A 493 -8.26 -26.96 22.72
C ARG A 493 -8.55 -26.79 21.24
N VAL A 494 -9.02 -25.63 20.81
CA VAL A 494 -9.48 -25.37 19.43
C VAL A 494 -8.34 -24.93 18.50
N LEU A 495 -7.47 -24.03 18.96
CA LEU A 495 -6.46 -23.36 18.14
C LEU A 495 -5.02 -23.83 18.45
N GLY A 496 -4.81 -24.46 19.59
CA GLY A 496 -3.48 -24.83 20.10
C GLY A 496 -2.83 -23.75 20.97
N GLU A 497 -1.81 -24.14 21.72
CA GLU A 497 -1.14 -23.30 22.73
C GLU A 497 -0.37 -22.11 22.13
N GLU A 498 0.19 -22.28 20.93
CA GLU A 498 1.05 -21.30 20.27
C GLU A 498 0.30 -20.36 19.33
N HIS A 499 -1.01 -20.57 19.14
CA HIS A 499 -1.79 -19.74 18.24
C HIS A 499 -1.81 -18.28 18.73
N PRO A 500 -1.67 -17.28 17.84
CA PRO A 500 -1.60 -15.86 18.23
C PRO A 500 -2.74 -15.41 19.17
N GLU A 501 -3.97 -15.86 18.90
CA GLU A 501 -5.13 -15.59 19.76
C GLU A 501 -5.02 -16.24 21.16
N THR A 502 -4.46 -17.44 21.25
CA THR A 502 -4.21 -18.10 22.54
C THR A 502 -3.17 -17.32 23.36
N LEU A 503 -2.10 -16.87 22.70
CA LEU A 503 -1.07 -16.03 23.33
C LEU A 503 -1.63 -14.67 23.77
N THR A 504 -2.55 -14.08 23.01
CA THR A 504 -3.27 -12.85 23.40
C THR A 504 -4.13 -13.07 24.64
N ALA A 505 -4.91 -14.15 24.69
CA ALA A 505 -5.74 -14.48 25.85
C ALA A 505 -4.89 -14.70 27.12
N ARG A 506 -3.75 -15.39 27.03
CA ARG A 506 -2.78 -15.54 28.15
C ARG A 506 -2.30 -14.19 28.69
N GLY A 507 -2.01 -13.25 27.78
CA GLY A 507 -1.57 -11.91 28.16
C GLY A 507 -2.66 -11.13 28.89
N ASN A 508 -3.90 -11.17 28.38
CA ASN A 508 -5.03 -10.51 29.01
C ASN A 508 -5.33 -11.11 30.39
N LEU A 509 -5.29 -12.45 30.52
CA LEU A 509 -5.47 -13.14 31.80
C LEU A 509 -4.43 -12.67 32.83
N ALA A 510 -3.16 -12.60 32.44
CA ALA A 510 -2.11 -12.14 33.35
C ALA A 510 -2.31 -10.68 33.80
N ILE A 511 -2.80 -9.80 32.92
CA ILE A 511 -3.14 -8.42 33.29
C ILE A 511 -4.28 -8.40 34.31
N MET A 512 -5.36 -9.16 34.07
CA MET A 512 -6.50 -9.24 34.98
C MET A 512 -6.12 -9.80 36.35
N LEU A 513 -5.25 -10.82 36.40
CA LEU A 513 -4.70 -11.34 37.67
C LEU A 513 -3.98 -10.24 38.46
N GLY A 514 -3.18 -9.41 37.77
CA GLY A 514 -2.47 -8.29 38.38
C GLY A 514 -3.42 -7.19 38.88
N GLU A 515 -4.50 -6.92 38.15
CA GLU A 515 -5.54 -5.97 38.56
C GLU A 515 -6.42 -6.49 39.71
N ALA A 516 -6.61 -7.81 39.79
CA ALA A 516 -7.24 -8.49 40.92
C ALA A 516 -6.33 -8.57 42.17
N GLY A 517 -5.09 -8.07 42.09
CA GLY A 517 -4.15 -7.96 43.21
C GLY A 517 -3.02 -8.98 43.22
N ASP A 518 -2.99 -9.95 42.30
CA ASP A 518 -1.91 -10.94 42.18
C ASP A 518 -0.82 -10.47 41.19
N ALA A 519 -0.10 -9.40 41.57
CA ALA A 519 0.96 -8.85 40.73
C ALA A 519 2.13 -9.84 40.51
N ALA A 520 2.42 -10.71 41.48
CA ALA A 520 3.49 -11.69 41.40
C ALA A 520 3.14 -12.83 40.43
N GLY A 521 1.93 -13.40 40.53
CA GLY A 521 1.44 -14.40 39.59
C GLY A 521 1.29 -13.84 38.17
N ALA A 522 0.82 -12.60 38.03
CA ALA A 522 0.77 -11.90 36.75
C ALA A 522 2.17 -11.75 36.12
N ALA A 523 3.19 -11.38 36.90
CA ALA A 523 4.56 -11.29 36.41
C ALA A 523 5.11 -12.64 35.97
N GLN A 524 4.83 -13.72 36.70
CA GLN A 524 5.24 -15.07 36.29
C GLN A 524 4.56 -15.49 34.97
N ALA A 525 3.25 -15.32 34.87
CA ALA A 525 2.50 -15.67 33.66
C ALA A 525 2.96 -14.86 32.43
N LEU A 526 3.28 -13.57 32.60
CA LEU A 526 3.83 -12.73 31.54
C LEU A 526 5.26 -13.14 31.15
N ALA A 527 6.07 -13.64 32.10
CA ALA A 527 7.42 -14.14 31.81
C ALA A 527 7.36 -15.42 30.96
N ASP A 528 6.47 -16.36 31.30
CA ASP A 528 6.26 -17.58 30.53
C ASP A 528 5.72 -17.26 29.13
N LEU A 529 4.74 -16.35 29.03
CA LEU A 529 4.22 -15.88 27.76
C LEU A 529 5.27 -15.16 26.90
N LEU A 530 6.20 -14.43 27.52
CA LEU A 530 7.27 -13.73 26.82
C LEU A 530 8.20 -14.72 26.11
N ALA A 531 8.57 -15.82 26.76
CA ALA A 531 9.40 -16.86 26.15
C ALA A 531 8.74 -17.45 24.89
N ASP A 532 7.44 -17.72 24.94
CA ASP A 532 6.68 -18.21 23.79
C ASP A 532 6.56 -17.17 22.68
N ARG A 533 6.24 -15.91 23.00
CA ARG A 533 6.13 -14.82 22.01
C ARG A 533 7.47 -14.52 21.35
N GLU A 534 8.59 -14.60 22.07
CA GLU A 534 9.92 -14.43 21.48
C GLU A 534 10.27 -15.53 20.49
N ARG A 535 9.87 -16.78 20.79
CA ARG A 535 10.07 -17.93 19.90
C ARG A 535 9.18 -17.90 18.66
N VAL A 536 7.89 -17.57 18.83
CA VAL A 536 6.88 -17.61 17.75
C VAL A 536 6.88 -16.35 16.88
N LEU A 537 6.91 -15.17 17.51
CA LEU A 537 6.74 -13.88 16.82
C LEU A 537 8.08 -13.14 16.65
N GLY A 538 9.08 -13.47 17.47
CA GLY A 538 10.36 -12.78 17.52
C GLY A 538 10.40 -11.65 18.57
N LYS A 539 11.61 -11.34 19.02
CA LYS A 539 11.91 -10.36 20.08
C LYS A 539 11.47 -8.92 19.80
N ASN A 540 11.30 -8.56 18.53
CA ASN A 540 10.97 -7.20 18.09
C ASN A 540 9.49 -7.06 17.68
N HIS A 541 8.70 -8.13 17.75
CA HIS A 541 7.30 -8.07 17.37
C HIS A 541 6.53 -7.16 18.35
N PRO A 542 5.57 -6.33 17.89
CA PRO A 542 4.82 -5.41 18.75
C PRO A 542 4.21 -6.08 20.00
N HIS A 543 3.55 -7.24 19.87
CA HIS A 543 3.03 -7.97 21.02
C HIS A 543 4.11 -8.45 22.00
N THR A 544 5.31 -8.81 21.54
CA THR A 544 6.44 -9.19 22.40
C THR A 544 6.92 -7.98 23.20
N LEU A 545 7.03 -6.81 22.56
CA LEU A 545 7.39 -5.55 23.23
C LEU A 545 6.34 -5.15 24.28
N THR A 546 5.05 -5.26 23.96
CA THR A 546 3.97 -5.04 24.93
C THR A 546 4.06 -5.98 26.13
N THR A 547 4.38 -7.25 25.90
CA THR A 547 4.55 -8.23 26.98
C THR A 547 5.68 -7.84 27.92
N ARG A 548 6.82 -7.40 27.37
CA ARG A 548 7.97 -6.94 28.16
C ARG A 548 7.63 -5.71 29.00
N ASN A 549 6.90 -4.74 28.44
CA ASN A 549 6.43 -3.57 29.17
C ASN A 549 5.52 -3.99 30.34
N ASN A 550 4.54 -4.84 30.07
CA ASN A 550 3.58 -5.28 31.08
C ASN A 550 4.25 -6.13 32.17
N LEU A 551 5.20 -7.00 31.79
CA LEU A 551 5.99 -7.78 32.73
C LEU A 551 6.78 -6.88 33.68
N ALA A 552 7.45 -5.85 33.15
CA ALA A 552 8.19 -4.90 33.98
C ALA A 552 7.25 -4.15 34.94
N THR A 553 6.08 -3.70 34.46
CA THR A 553 5.08 -3.05 35.31
C THR A 553 4.56 -3.98 36.41
N MET A 554 4.29 -5.26 36.12
CA MET A 554 3.82 -6.22 37.13
C MET A 554 4.90 -6.57 38.15
N ARG A 555 6.18 -6.67 37.74
CA ARG A 555 7.32 -6.82 38.67
C ARG A 555 7.44 -5.63 39.61
N GLY A 556 7.27 -4.41 39.09
CA GLY A 556 7.23 -3.20 39.89
C GLY A 556 6.10 -3.25 40.93
N ARG A 557 4.88 -3.61 40.51
CA ARG A 557 3.73 -3.77 41.40
C ARG A 557 3.92 -4.88 42.45
N ALA A 558 4.69 -5.91 42.12
CA ALA A 558 5.09 -6.97 43.04
C ALA A 558 6.23 -6.57 44.00
N GLY A 559 6.73 -5.33 43.92
CA GLY A 559 7.72 -4.77 44.84
C GLY A 559 9.13 -4.58 44.26
N ASP A 560 9.39 -4.98 43.01
CA ASP A 560 10.69 -4.79 42.34
C ASP A 560 10.70 -3.54 41.46
N ALA A 561 10.57 -2.35 42.09
CA ALA A 561 10.55 -1.08 41.38
C ALA A 561 11.87 -0.79 40.63
N ALA A 562 13.02 -1.16 41.21
CA ALA A 562 14.33 -0.97 40.61
C ALA A 562 14.54 -1.85 39.38
N GLY A 563 14.19 -3.14 39.45
CA GLY A 563 14.25 -4.06 38.32
C GLY A 563 13.25 -3.69 37.22
N ALA A 564 12.04 -3.22 37.58
CA ALA A 564 11.07 -2.68 36.63
C ALA A 564 11.63 -1.49 35.84
N ALA A 565 12.24 -0.52 36.52
CA ALA A 565 12.87 0.63 35.88
C ALA A 565 14.03 0.22 34.97
N GLN A 566 14.88 -0.73 35.40
CA GLN A 566 15.97 -1.24 34.58
C GLN A 566 15.46 -1.94 33.30
N ALA A 567 14.45 -2.80 33.44
CA ALA A 567 13.84 -3.52 32.31
C ALA A 567 13.17 -2.55 31.32
N LEU A 568 12.44 -1.54 31.80
CA LEU A 568 11.82 -0.52 30.95
C LEU A 568 12.86 0.36 30.25
N ALA A 569 14.00 0.65 30.88
CA ALA A 569 15.08 1.40 30.24
C ALA A 569 15.70 0.63 29.06
N SER A 570 15.97 -0.67 29.25
CA SER A 570 16.46 -1.54 28.16
C SER A 570 15.41 -1.72 27.05
N LEU A 571 14.14 -1.89 27.44
CA LEU A 571 13.03 -1.98 26.50
C LEU A 571 12.88 -0.69 25.69
N LEU A 572 13.02 0.47 26.32
CA LEU A 572 12.92 1.78 25.66
C LEU A 572 13.98 1.91 24.56
N GLU A 573 15.22 1.54 24.83
CA GLU A 573 16.30 1.59 23.83
C GLU A 573 15.98 0.71 22.62
N SER A 574 15.61 -0.55 22.86
CA SER A 574 15.26 -1.49 21.80
C SER A 574 14.02 -1.06 21.01
N THR A 575 12.98 -0.55 21.69
CA THR A 575 11.73 -0.10 21.08
C THR A 575 11.93 1.19 20.30
N VAL A 576 12.73 2.14 20.78
CA VAL A 576 13.10 3.36 20.04
C VAL A 576 13.84 3.01 18.75
N ARG A 577 14.74 2.02 18.79
CA ARG A 577 15.46 1.56 17.60
C ARG A 577 14.53 0.90 16.56
N VAL A 578 13.53 0.14 17.01
CA VAL A 578 12.62 -0.63 16.14
C VAL A 578 11.46 0.21 15.63
N LEU A 579 10.76 0.92 16.52
CA LEU A 579 9.52 1.65 16.23
C LEU A 579 9.73 3.16 16.04
N GLY A 580 10.93 3.66 16.35
CA GLY A 580 11.24 5.09 16.34
C GLY A 580 10.85 5.80 17.64
N PRO A 581 11.46 6.96 17.93
CA PRO A 581 11.44 7.59 19.25
C PRO A 581 10.08 8.14 19.72
N GLU A 582 9.05 8.13 18.89
CA GLU A 582 7.75 8.72 19.24
C GLU A 582 6.54 7.92 18.80
N HIS A 583 6.77 6.64 18.53
CA HIS A 583 5.71 5.66 18.53
C HIS A 583 4.96 5.70 19.88
N LEU A 584 3.63 5.52 19.88
CA LEU A 584 2.81 5.59 21.10
C LEU A 584 3.34 4.65 22.20
N HIS A 585 3.73 3.44 21.81
CA HIS A 585 4.33 2.46 22.71
C HIS A 585 5.61 2.95 23.40
N VAL A 586 6.44 3.76 22.71
CA VAL A 586 7.64 4.37 23.29
C VAL A 586 7.26 5.42 24.34
N GLN A 587 6.18 6.18 24.11
CA GLN A 587 5.70 7.15 25.10
C GLN A 587 5.15 6.44 26.35
N ILE A 588 4.40 5.34 26.17
CA ILE A 588 3.91 4.52 27.28
C ILE A 588 5.09 3.96 28.10
N ILE A 589 6.11 3.40 27.44
CA ILE A 589 7.30 2.89 28.12
C ILE A 589 8.03 4.02 28.87
N ARG A 590 8.14 5.22 28.31
CA ARG A 590 8.73 6.38 29.01
C ARG A 590 7.95 6.76 30.26
N GLN A 591 6.63 6.85 30.15
CA GLN A 591 5.77 7.17 31.29
C GLN A 591 5.90 6.12 32.41
N ASN A 592 5.87 4.84 32.04
CA ASN A 592 6.07 3.75 33.00
C ASN A 592 7.47 3.78 33.61
N LEU A 593 8.52 4.05 32.81
CA LEU A 593 9.89 4.16 33.27
C LEU A 593 10.05 5.30 34.28
N ASP A 594 9.49 6.48 33.98
CA ASP A 594 9.54 7.63 34.87
C ASP A 594 8.79 7.37 36.19
N HIS A 595 7.66 6.66 36.11
CA HIS A 595 6.92 6.23 37.29
C HIS A 595 7.76 5.30 38.18
N TRP A 596 8.29 4.21 37.63
CA TRP A 596 9.04 3.21 38.41
C TRP A 596 10.41 3.72 38.90
N ARG A 597 11.04 4.66 38.19
CA ARG A 597 12.24 5.35 38.70
C ARG A 597 11.95 6.13 39.98
N LYS A 598 10.88 6.94 39.96
CA LYS A 598 10.44 7.69 41.15
C LYS A 598 10.10 6.76 42.31
N GLU A 599 9.50 5.61 42.01
CA GLU A 599 9.13 4.64 43.06
C GLU A 599 10.35 3.90 43.62
N ALA A 600 11.34 3.56 42.79
CA ALA A 600 12.61 2.98 43.22
C ALA A 600 13.42 3.96 44.09
N GLU A 601 13.38 5.26 43.79
CA GLU A 601 14.00 6.30 44.63
C GLU A 601 13.32 6.47 46.00
N ARG A 602 12.02 6.13 46.10
CA ARG A 602 11.24 6.19 47.36
C ARG A 602 11.43 4.96 48.24
N THR A 603 11.96 3.87 47.71
CA THR A 603 12.24 2.62 48.44
C THR A 603 13.76 2.40 48.54
N PRO A 604 14.50 3.15 49.38
CA PRO A 604 15.89 2.81 49.66
C PRO A 604 15.93 1.45 50.37
N GLY A 605 16.74 0.54 49.85
CA GLY A 605 16.79 -0.86 50.24
C GLY A 605 16.88 -1.07 51.76
N THR A 606 15.99 -1.91 52.28
CA THR A 606 16.20 -2.69 53.49
C THR A 606 17.33 -3.69 53.23
N SER A 607 18.58 -3.26 53.36
CA SER A 607 19.72 -4.17 53.50
C SER A 607 20.85 -3.53 54.31
N GLY A 608 21.09 -4.11 55.50
CA GLY A 608 22.41 -4.18 56.13
C GLY A 608 22.82 -3.01 57.01
N ASN A 609 22.23 -2.89 58.21
CA ASN A 609 22.91 -2.29 59.34
C ASN A 609 23.14 -3.39 60.40
N ASP A 610 24.07 -4.31 60.11
CA ASP A 610 24.70 -5.12 61.15
C ASP A 610 25.77 -4.27 61.81
N HIS A 611 25.53 -3.92 63.07
CA HIS A 611 26.56 -3.43 63.98
C HIS A 611 26.87 -4.52 65.00
N SER A 612 28.17 -4.83 65.05
CA SER A 612 28.94 -5.57 66.07
C SER A 612 29.10 -7.07 65.88
#